data_AF-A0A1P8LXK5-F1
#
_entry.id   AF-A0A1P8LXK5-F1
#
_cell.length_a   1.000
_cell.length_b   1.000
_cell.length_c   1.000
_cell.angle_alpha   90.00
_cell.angle_beta   90.00
_cell.angle_gamma   90.00
#
_symmetry.space_group_name_H-M   'P 1'
#
loop_
_entity.id
_entity.type
_entity.pdbx_description
1 polymer ?
#
loop_
_entity_poly.entity_id
_entity_poly.type
_entity_poly.pdbx_seq_one_letter_code
_entity_poly.pdbx_strand_id
1 'polypeptide(L)'
;MISSDDVEHFEIPSVGGDDDELTAELFRSALRPPGRTAGVTYRWRELTGEQARSVWTALAAWVRWLVATYQLTTSVIPDCWWRHSEIVAELYALQRAELASYASDDSGFGPLAFHERLPHAVERLRTHTRTAGCVGLQAHKDPTPRILLTDTPEFSEWQAASQQLGYEF
;
A
#
# COMPACT_ATOMS: atom_id res chain seq x y z
N MET A 1 32.60 -7.16 -64.61
CA MET A 1 33.08 -6.19 -63.62
C MET A 1 32.14 -6.27 -62.44
N ILE A 2 32.66 -6.74 -61.30
CA ILE A 2 31.94 -6.98 -60.05
C ILE A 2 31.70 -5.62 -59.39
N SER A 3 30.45 -5.24 -59.19
CA SER A 3 30.10 -4.06 -58.38
C SER A 3 29.91 -4.54 -56.95
N SER A 4 30.81 -4.12 -56.07
CA SER A 4 30.82 -4.50 -54.66
C SER A 4 29.62 -3.89 -53.95
N ASP A 5 28.99 -4.69 -53.09
CA ASP A 5 28.06 -4.25 -52.05
C ASP A 5 28.71 -3.13 -51.23
N ASP A 6 28.00 -2.02 -51.09
CA ASP A 6 28.31 -0.95 -50.15
C ASP A 6 27.24 -1.03 -49.06
N VAL A 7 27.52 -1.85 -48.05
CA VAL A 7 26.68 -1.95 -46.85
C VAL A 7 27.18 -0.88 -45.90
N GLU A 8 26.47 0.25 -45.85
CA GLU A 8 26.79 1.32 -44.91
C GLU A 8 26.88 0.77 -43.49
N HIS A 9 28.07 0.87 -42.90
CA HIS A 9 28.34 0.53 -41.52
C HIS A 9 27.72 1.61 -40.63
N PHE A 10 26.51 1.34 -40.14
CA PHE A 10 25.85 2.21 -39.17
C PHE A 10 26.52 2.03 -37.80
N GLU A 11 27.55 2.83 -37.53
CA GLU A 11 28.15 2.90 -36.20
C GLU A 11 27.12 3.45 -35.22
N ILE A 12 26.59 2.59 -34.36
CA ILE A 12 25.82 3.01 -33.18
C ILE A 12 26.84 3.56 -32.17
N PRO A 13 26.78 4.86 -31.81
CA PRO A 13 27.65 5.38 -30.76
C PRO A 13 27.39 4.61 -29.46
N SER A 14 28.42 3.96 -28.92
CA SER A 14 28.38 3.33 -27.60
C SER A 14 28.22 4.42 -26.54
N VAL A 15 26.99 4.63 -26.08
CA VAL A 15 26.64 5.56 -25.00
C VAL A 15 26.94 4.91 -23.64
N GLY A 16 28.22 4.64 -23.38
CA GLY A 16 28.68 4.01 -22.14
C GLY A 16 29.25 5.07 -21.19
N GLY A 17 28.40 5.68 -20.37
CA GLY A 17 28.83 6.59 -19.31
C GLY A 17 27.68 7.38 -18.68
N ASP A 18 26.90 8.07 -19.52
CA ASP A 18 25.82 8.95 -19.04
C ASP A 18 24.58 8.16 -18.60
N ASP A 19 24.30 7.04 -19.26
CA ASP A 19 23.19 6.14 -18.91
C ASP A 19 23.41 5.44 -17.56
N ASP A 20 24.66 5.15 -17.20
CA ASP A 20 25.02 4.54 -15.92
C ASP A 20 24.89 5.55 -14.78
N GLU A 21 25.22 6.83 -15.01
CA GLU A 21 25.01 7.92 -14.05
C GLU A 21 23.52 8.20 -13.84
N LEU A 22 22.74 8.27 -14.92
CA LEU A 22 21.29 8.48 -14.88
C LEU A 22 20.58 7.30 -14.20
N THR A 23 20.98 6.07 -14.53
CA THR A 23 20.49 4.85 -13.87
C THR A 23 20.89 4.84 -12.40
N ALA A 24 22.14 5.16 -12.07
CA ALA A 24 22.60 5.27 -10.69
C ALA A 24 21.88 6.39 -9.93
N GLU A 25 21.49 7.48 -10.58
CA GLU A 25 20.73 8.59 -9.97
C GLU A 25 19.26 8.22 -9.73
N LEU A 26 18.64 7.46 -10.65
CA LEU A 26 17.33 6.84 -10.44
C LEU A 26 17.37 5.86 -9.26
N PHE A 27 18.39 5.00 -9.18
CA PHE A 27 18.58 4.10 -8.05
C PHE A 27 18.89 4.84 -6.74
N ARG A 28 19.72 5.89 -6.77
CA ARG A 28 20.02 6.73 -5.59
C ARG A 28 18.77 7.46 -5.07
N SER A 29 17.90 7.90 -5.97
CA SER A 29 16.60 8.50 -5.63
C SER A 29 15.65 7.48 -5.01
N ALA A 30 15.63 6.24 -5.55
CA ALA A 30 14.85 5.13 -5.00
C ALA A 30 15.35 4.65 -3.63
N LEU A 31 16.63 4.84 -3.34
CA LEU A 31 17.29 4.48 -2.06
C LEU A 31 17.44 5.65 -1.11
N ARG A 32 16.96 6.85 -1.47
CA ARG A 32 17.00 8.01 -0.58
C ARG A 32 16.20 7.63 0.68
N PRO A 33 16.80 7.68 1.88
CA PRO A 33 16.03 7.48 3.09
C PRO A 33 14.92 8.53 3.06
N PRO A 34 13.64 8.13 3.22
CA PRO A 34 12.52 9.03 3.03
C PRO A 34 12.81 10.31 3.80
N GLY A 35 12.87 11.43 3.08
CA GLY A 35 12.89 12.73 3.70
C GLY A 35 11.72 12.74 4.66
N ARG A 36 11.93 13.24 5.88
CA ARG A 36 10.93 13.22 6.94
C ARG A 36 9.69 13.99 6.47
N THR A 37 8.80 13.34 5.76
CA THR A 37 7.51 13.88 5.40
C THR A 37 6.82 14.19 6.72
N ALA A 38 6.46 15.45 6.91
CA ALA A 38 5.82 15.96 8.11
C ALA A 38 4.37 15.44 8.27
N GLY A 39 4.04 14.30 7.68
CA GLY A 39 2.86 13.53 8.01
C GLY A 39 3.30 12.31 8.80
N VAL A 40 3.25 12.38 10.13
CA VAL A 40 3.49 11.19 10.98
C VAL A 40 2.50 10.11 10.56
N THR A 41 2.98 9.05 9.90
CA THR A 41 2.18 7.84 9.71
C THR A 41 2.05 7.21 11.09
N TYR A 42 0.92 7.44 11.74
CA TYR A 42 0.66 6.83 13.03
C TYR A 42 0.43 5.33 12.85
N ARG A 43 1.02 4.54 13.73
CA ARG A 43 0.58 3.17 13.94
C ARG A 43 -0.82 3.25 14.54
N TRP A 44 -1.83 2.99 13.72
CA TRP A 44 -3.22 3.26 14.07
C TRP A 44 -3.71 2.48 15.30
N ARG A 45 -3.12 1.31 15.59
CA ARG A 45 -3.39 0.49 16.79
C ARG A 45 -2.86 1.12 18.08
N GLU A 46 -1.97 2.10 17.98
CA GLU A 46 -1.26 2.75 19.09
C GLU A 46 -1.73 4.22 19.28
N LEU A 47 -2.81 4.63 18.61
CA LEU A 47 -3.32 6.00 18.69
C LEU A 47 -3.85 6.31 20.09
N THR A 48 -3.44 7.45 20.64
CA THR A 48 -4.13 8.04 21.80
C THR A 48 -5.52 8.52 21.40
N GLY A 49 -6.44 8.67 22.36
CA GLY A 49 -7.80 9.13 22.07
C GLY A 49 -7.87 10.50 21.37
N GLU A 50 -6.91 11.39 21.64
CA GLU A 50 -6.81 12.68 20.97
C GLU A 50 -6.31 12.55 19.53
N GLN A 51 -5.26 11.76 19.30
CA GLN A 51 -4.74 11.48 17.96
C GLN A 51 -5.80 10.79 17.09
N ALA A 52 -6.52 9.83 17.66
CA ALA A 52 -7.59 9.10 17.00
C ALA A 52 -8.63 10.03 16.40
N ARG A 53 -9.08 11.06 17.14
CA ARG A 53 -10.09 12.00 16.63
C ARG A 53 -9.62 12.74 15.38
N SER A 54 -8.38 13.23 15.39
CA SER A 54 -7.79 13.94 14.25
C SER A 54 -7.64 13.00 13.05
N VAL A 55 -7.06 11.82 13.28
CA VAL A 55 -6.81 10.81 12.23
C VAL A 55 -8.13 10.35 11.60
N TRP A 56 -9.15 10.02 12.38
CA TRP A 56 -10.43 9.54 11.87
C TRP A 56 -11.22 10.62 11.15
N THR A 57 -11.11 11.89 11.57
CA THR A 57 -11.72 13.02 10.85
C THR A 57 -11.08 13.20 9.48
N ALA A 58 -9.75 13.18 9.42
CA ALA A 58 -9.01 13.27 8.16
C ALA A 58 -9.33 12.07 7.24
N LEU A 59 -9.36 10.86 7.79
CA LEU A 59 -9.72 9.65 7.04
C LEU A 59 -11.13 9.75 6.46
N ALA A 60 -12.12 10.16 7.26
CA ALA A 60 -13.50 10.28 6.78
C ALA A 60 -13.63 11.31 5.64
N ALA A 61 -12.89 12.42 5.69
CA ALA A 61 -12.86 13.39 4.60
C ALA A 61 -12.26 12.80 3.32
N TRP A 62 -11.14 12.08 3.46
CA TRP A 62 -10.46 11.44 2.33
C TRP A 62 -11.30 10.31 1.73
N VAL A 63 -11.98 9.49 2.53
CA VAL A 63 -12.89 8.44 2.04
C VAL A 63 -14.04 9.04 1.23
N ARG A 64 -14.62 10.16 1.66
CA ARG A 64 -15.65 10.87 0.87
C ARG A 64 -15.12 11.32 -0.49
N TRP A 65 -13.90 11.87 -0.52
CA TRP A 65 -13.25 12.25 -1.77
C TRP A 65 -12.98 11.03 -2.66
N LEU A 66 -12.45 9.93 -2.11
CA LEU A 66 -12.16 8.71 -2.85
C LEU A 66 -13.43 8.13 -3.50
N VAL A 67 -14.50 8.00 -2.72
CA VAL A 67 -15.79 7.48 -3.21
C VAL A 67 -16.33 8.35 -4.33
N ALA A 68 -16.34 9.68 -4.17
CA ALA A 68 -16.85 10.60 -5.18
C ALA A 68 -15.97 10.65 -6.44
N THR A 69 -14.65 10.55 -6.29
CA THR A 69 -13.68 10.66 -7.41
C THR A 69 -13.70 9.41 -8.28
N TYR A 70 -13.71 8.23 -7.67
CA TYR A 70 -13.66 6.95 -8.38
C TYR A 70 -15.04 6.27 -8.50
N GLN A 71 -16.12 6.97 -8.11
CA GLN A 71 -17.50 6.51 -8.17
C GLN A 71 -17.69 5.12 -7.54
N LEU A 72 -17.07 4.91 -6.38
CA LEU A 72 -17.12 3.64 -5.67
C LEU A 72 -18.51 3.42 -5.08
N THR A 73 -19.09 2.25 -5.32
CA THR A 73 -20.42 1.92 -4.80
C THR A 73 -20.35 1.34 -3.40
N THR A 74 -21.51 1.22 -2.74
CA THR A 74 -21.63 0.58 -1.41
C THR A 74 -21.12 -0.85 -1.39
N SER A 75 -21.06 -1.53 -2.54
CA SER A 75 -20.46 -2.87 -2.68
C SER A 75 -18.93 -2.89 -2.51
N VAL A 76 -18.27 -1.73 -2.59
CA VAL A 76 -16.83 -1.56 -2.35
C VAL A 76 -16.60 -0.99 -0.96
N ILE A 77 -17.30 0.09 -0.61
CA ILE A 77 -17.19 0.77 0.69
C ILE A 77 -18.60 0.99 1.22
N PRO A 78 -19.05 0.26 2.26
CA PRO A 78 -20.40 0.40 2.81
C PRO A 78 -20.53 1.70 3.62
N ASP A 79 -21.75 2.22 3.78
CA ASP A 79 -21.99 3.43 4.59
C ASP A 79 -21.55 3.27 6.05
N CYS A 80 -21.57 2.04 6.55
CA CYS A 80 -21.10 1.66 7.88
C CYS A 80 -19.61 1.31 7.94
N TRP A 81 -18.79 1.65 6.93
CA TRP A 81 -17.36 1.26 6.83
C TRP A 81 -16.55 1.48 8.11
N TRP A 82 -16.83 2.56 8.84
CA TRP A 82 -16.15 2.92 10.08
C TRP A 82 -16.41 1.96 11.25
N ARG A 83 -17.38 1.04 11.12
CA ARG A 83 -17.67 -0.04 12.06
C ARG A 83 -16.92 -1.34 11.75
N HIS A 84 -16.18 -1.38 10.65
CA HIS A 84 -15.47 -2.56 10.16
C HIS A 84 -13.98 -2.30 10.17
N SER A 85 -13.27 -2.85 11.16
CA SER A 85 -11.86 -2.52 11.42
C SER A 85 -10.93 -2.93 10.27
N GLU A 86 -11.25 -4.01 9.57
CA GLU A 86 -10.58 -4.47 8.35
C GLU A 86 -10.71 -3.48 7.20
N ILE A 87 -11.90 -2.87 7.03
CA ILE A 87 -12.15 -1.84 6.02
C ILE A 87 -11.43 -0.55 6.41
N VAL A 88 -11.52 -0.14 7.69
CA VAL A 88 -10.81 1.04 8.21
C VAL A 88 -9.30 0.90 8.02
N ALA A 89 -8.73 -0.28 8.29
CA ALA A 89 -7.29 -0.52 8.15
C ALA A 89 -6.83 -0.37 6.69
N GLU A 90 -7.57 -0.95 5.75
CA GLU A 90 -7.29 -0.85 4.31
C GLU A 90 -7.41 0.60 3.81
N LEU A 91 -8.48 1.31 4.20
CA LEU A 91 -8.69 2.71 3.82
C LEU A 91 -7.63 3.63 4.42
N TYR A 92 -7.24 3.41 5.67
CA TYR A 92 -6.17 4.17 6.30
C TYR A 92 -4.84 3.93 5.57
N ALA A 93 -4.50 2.69 5.24
CA ALA A 93 -3.29 2.37 4.49
C ALA A 93 -3.28 3.07 3.11
N LEU A 94 -4.41 3.07 2.40
CA LEU A 94 -4.54 3.78 1.13
C LEU A 94 -4.36 5.30 1.28
N GLN A 95 -4.99 5.93 2.27
CA GLN A 95 -4.80 7.35 2.53
C GLN A 95 -3.33 7.67 2.79
N ARG A 96 -2.62 6.83 3.56
CA ARG A 96 -1.20 7.03 3.83
C ARG A 96 -0.34 6.88 2.57
N ALA A 97 -0.67 5.92 1.71
CA ALA A 97 0.01 5.72 0.44
C ALA A 97 -0.21 6.91 -0.52
N GLU A 98 -1.44 7.42 -0.60
CA GLU A 98 -1.77 8.59 -1.41
C GLU A 98 -1.02 9.83 -0.93
N LEU A 99 -1.07 10.15 0.38
CA LEU A 99 -0.33 11.28 0.95
C LEU A 99 1.19 11.17 0.71
N ALA A 100 1.75 9.98 0.83
CA ALA A 100 3.17 9.75 0.57
C ALA A 100 3.52 9.92 -0.93
N SER A 101 2.57 9.66 -1.82
CA SER A 101 2.75 9.77 -3.27
C SER A 101 2.90 11.22 -3.75
N TYR A 102 2.50 12.20 -2.92
CA TYR A 102 2.65 13.63 -3.20
C TYR A 102 3.70 14.30 -2.30
N ALA A 103 4.61 13.51 -1.72
CA ALA A 103 5.71 14.04 -0.94
C ALA A 103 6.64 14.91 -1.80
N SER A 104 7.22 15.95 -1.20
CA SER A 104 8.10 16.90 -1.92
C SER A 104 9.40 16.27 -2.44
N ASP A 105 9.78 15.11 -1.90
CA ASP A 105 10.95 14.33 -2.30
C ASP A 105 10.62 13.16 -3.24
N ASP A 106 9.38 13.03 -3.71
CA ASP A 106 8.98 12.05 -4.72
C ASP A 106 9.57 12.41 -6.10
N SER A 107 10.02 11.41 -6.84
CA SER A 107 10.62 11.57 -8.18
C SER A 107 9.59 11.89 -9.28
N GLY A 108 8.31 12.02 -8.93
CA GLY A 108 7.19 12.31 -9.83
C GLY A 108 6.36 11.07 -10.21
N PHE A 109 6.80 9.87 -9.82
CA PHE A 109 6.12 8.61 -10.13
C PHE A 109 5.17 8.13 -9.03
N GLY A 110 5.25 8.68 -7.83
CA GLY A 110 4.40 8.31 -6.70
C GLY A 110 2.90 8.30 -7.05
N PRO A 111 2.35 9.38 -7.65
CA PRO A 111 0.92 9.42 -7.97
C PRO A 111 0.49 8.33 -8.96
N LEU A 112 1.31 8.01 -9.96
CA LEU A 112 1.03 6.90 -10.89
C LEU A 112 1.09 5.56 -10.16
N ALA A 113 2.11 5.35 -9.33
CA ALA A 113 2.29 4.15 -8.54
C ALA A 113 1.11 3.90 -7.57
N PHE A 114 0.51 4.95 -7.02
CA PHE A 114 -0.72 4.84 -6.24
C PHE A 114 -1.88 4.29 -7.08
N HIS A 115 -2.09 4.83 -8.27
CA HIS A 115 -3.17 4.41 -9.18
C HIS A 115 -2.99 2.97 -9.66
N GLU A 116 -1.78 2.49 -9.85
CA GLU A 116 -1.51 1.08 -10.18
C GLU A 116 -1.91 0.13 -9.03
N ARG A 117 -1.78 0.58 -7.78
CA ARG A 117 -2.10 -0.22 -6.59
C ARG A 117 -3.57 -0.13 -6.19
N LEU A 118 -4.24 0.97 -6.54
CA LEU A 118 -5.64 1.22 -6.18
C LEU A 118 -6.61 0.11 -6.60
N PRO A 119 -6.56 -0.45 -7.84
CA PRO A 119 -7.44 -1.56 -8.23
C PRO A 119 -7.34 -2.79 -7.32
N HIS A 120 -6.12 -3.15 -6.89
CA HIS A 120 -5.90 -4.27 -5.98
C HIS A 120 -6.51 -4.03 -4.60
N ALA A 121 -6.44 -2.78 -4.11
CA ALA A 121 -7.07 -2.41 -2.86
C ALA A 121 -8.61 -2.38 -2.96
N VAL A 122 -9.14 -1.89 -4.08
CA VAL A 122 -10.58 -1.94 -4.37
C VAL A 122 -11.09 -3.38 -4.35
N GLU A 123 -10.35 -4.36 -4.88
CA GLU A 123 -10.77 -5.77 -4.84
C GLU A 123 -10.74 -6.34 -3.40
N ARG A 124 -9.74 -5.99 -2.59
CA ARG A 124 -9.73 -6.34 -1.16
C ARG A 124 -10.91 -5.73 -0.42
N LEU A 125 -11.21 -4.44 -0.67
CA LEU A 125 -12.37 -3.75 -0.09
C LEU A 125 -13.70 -4.41 -0.47
N ARG A 126 -13.87 -4.84 -1.73
CA ARG A 126 -15.04 -5.64 -2.15
C ARG A 126 -15.16 -6.93 -1.36
N THR A 127 -14.04 -7.63 -1.16
CA THR A 127 -14.01 -8.87 -0.38
C THR A 127 -14.38 -8.60 1.08
N HIS A 128 -13.78 -7.59 1.72
CA HIS A 128 -14.11 -7.21 3.10
C HIS A 128 -15.59 -6.82 3.25
N THR A 129 -16.11 -5.99 2.34
CA THR A 129 -17.51 -5.57 2.32
C THR A 129 -18.48 -6.73 2.13
N ARG A 130 -18.15 -7.68 1.26
CA ARG A 130 -18.92 -8.91 1.07
C ARG A 130 -18.94 -9.76 2.35
N THR A 131 -17.79 -9.91 3.01
CA THR A 131 -17.67 -10.66 4.27
C THR A 131 -18.41 -9.99 5.42
N ALA A 132 -18.36 -8.65 5.49
CA ALA A 132 -19.11 -7.86 6.47
C ALA A 132 -20.64 -8.06 6.31
N GLY A 133 -21.12 -8.23 5.07
CA GLY A 133 -22.50 -8.61 4.77
C GLY A 133 -23.55 -7.52 4.96
N CYS A 134 -23.16 -6.34 5.45
CA CYS A 134 -24.09 -5.25 5.79
C CYS A 134 -24.90 -4.75 4.58
N VAL A 135 -24.27 -4.70 3.40
CA VAL A 135 -24.92 -4.26 2.15
C VAL A 135 -26.03 -5.22 1.72
N GLY A 136 -25.75 -6.53 1.74
CA GLY A 136 -26.71 -7.55 1.35
C GLY A 136 -27.86 -7.70 2.35
N LEU A 137 -27.57 -7.51 3.64
CA LEU A 137 -28.59 -7.52 4.71
C LEU A 137 -29.40 -6.23 4.80
N GLN A 138 -28.99 -5.16 4.08
CA GLN A 138 -29.54 -3.81 4.22
C GLN A 138 -29.59 -3.32 5.68
N ALA A 139 -28.70 -3.84 6.52
CA ALA A 139 -28.63 -3.58 7.94
C ALA A 139 -27.19 -3.80 8.43
N HIS A 140 -26.76 -3.00 9.39
CA HIS A 140 -25.44 -3.17 10.01
C HIS A 140 -25.37 -4.50 10.75
N LYS A 141 -24.25 -5.22 10.57
CA LYS A 141 -23.91 -6.46 11.27
C LYS A 141 -22.58 -6.25 11.98
N ASP A 142 -22.58 -6.33 13.31
CA ASP A 142 -21.36 -6.17 14.08
C ASP A 142 -20.36 -7.30 13.78
N PRO A 143 -19.08 -6.96 13.54
CA PRO A 143 -18.03 -7.96 13.40
C PRO A 143 -17.88 -8.78 14.70
N THR A 144 -17.79 -10.10 14.58
CA THR A 144 -17.40 -10.98 15.69
C THR A 144 -15.88 -11.14 15.69
N PRO A 145 -15.13 -10.47 16.60
CA PRO A 145 -13.68 -10.61 16.64
C PRO A 145 -13.30 -12.03 17.05
N ARG A 146 -12.41 -12.66 16.29
CA ARG A 146 -11.80 -13.93 16.67
C ARG A 146 -10.64 -13.66 17.62
N ILE A 147 -10.75 -14.14 18.86
CA ILE A 147 -9.68 -14.05 19.85
C ILE A 147 -8.76 -15.26 19.69
N LEU A 148 -7.46 -15.01 19.54
CA LEU A 148 -6.42 -16.04 19.55
C LEU A 148 -5.86 -16.16 20.96
N LEU A 149 -5.91 -17.35 21.53
CA LEU A 149 -5.30 -17.65 22.83
C LEU A 149 -3.82 -17.96 22.61
N THR A 150 -2.95 -17.24 23.30
CA THR A 150 -1.49 -17.35 23.21
C THR A 150 -0.85 -17.57 24.59
N ASP A 151 -1.66 -17.79 25.61
CA ASP A 151 -1.27 -18.05 26.99
C ASP A 151 -1.28 -19.54 27.34
N THR A 152 -1.26 -20.41 26.33
CA THR A 152 -1.31 -21.86 26.52
C THR A 152 0.09 -22.47 26.67
N PRO A 153 0.24 -23.59 27.40
CA PRO A 153 1.51 -24.31 27.49
C PRO A 153 2.04 -24.72 26.10
N GLU A 154 1.16 -25.14 25.19
CA GLU A 154 1.52 -25.55 23.83
C GLU A 154 2.13 -24.39 23.03
N PHE A 155 1.60 -23.17 23.21
CA PHE A 155 2.19 -21.97 22.59
C PHE A 155 3.57 -21.65 23.18
N SER A 156 3.74 -21.84 24.48
CA SER A 156 5.03 -21.63 25.16
C SER A 156 6.08 -22.67 24.73
N GLU A 157 5.69 -23.93 24.58
CA GLU A 157 6.54 -25.00 24.05
C GLU A 157 6.94 -24.71 22.59
N TRP A 158 6.00 -24.26 21.77
CA TRP A 158 6.28 -23.83 20.40
C TRP A 158 7.27 -22.66 20.34
N GLN A 159 7.17 -21.67 21.24
CA GLN A 159 8.13 -20.57 21.34
C GLN A 159 9.55 -21.02 21.70
N ALA A 160 9.67 -22.04 22.57
CA ALA A 160 10.95 -22.57 23.01
C ALA A 160 11.61 -23.47 21.94
N ALA A 161 10.82 -24.09 21.06
CA ALA A 161 11.33 -24.85 19.94
C ALA A 161 12.01 -23.93 18.92
N SER A 162 13.30 -24.17 18.62
CA SER A 162 14.01 -23.45 17.54
C SER A 162 13.29 -23.68 16.21
N GLN A 163 12.74 -22.61 15.64
CA GLN A 163 12.04 -22.64 14.35
C GLN A 163 13.02 -22.51 13.16
N GLN A 164 14.31 -22.40 13.44
CA GLN A 164 15.36 -22.39 12.42
C GLN A 164 15.91 -23.81 12.28
N LEU A 165 15.73 -24.39 11.10
CA LEU A 165 16.49 -25.58 10.71
C LEU A 165 17.96 -25.17 10.64
N GLY A 166 18.74 -25.57 11.65
CA GLY A 166 20.18 -25.52 11.58
C GLY A 166 20.64 -26.42 10.45
N TYR A 167 21.04 -25.84 9.32
CA TYR A 167 21.89 -26.54 8.37
C TYR A 167 23.28 -26.61 8.99
N GLU A 168 23.53 -27.70 9.71
CA GLU A 168 24.91 -28.10 10.03
C GLU A 168 25.52 -28.66 8.74
N PHE A 169 26.52 -27.95 8.19
CA PHE A 169 27.45 -28.47 7.18
C PHE A 169 28.80 -28.71 7.84
#